data_AF-A0A1Q3GRD1-F1
#
_entry.id   AF-A0A1Q3GRD1-F1
#
_cell.length_a   1.000
_cell.length_b   1.000
_cell.length_c   1.000
_cell.angle_alpha   90.00
_cell.angle_beta   90.00
_cell.angle_gamma   90.00
#
_symmetry.space_group_name_H-M   'P 1'
#
loop_
_entity.id
_entity.type
_entity.pdbx_description
1 polymer ?
#
loop_
_entity_poly.entity_id
_entity_poly.type
_entity_poly.pdbx_seq_one_letter_code
_entity_poly.pdbx_strand_id
1 'polypeptide(L)' 'MKKFKNRKLSKSALQQVKGGVCSSGCTDFYARERDAGEGDFCEFAFSGCPGTIQNGLCCA' A
#
# COMPACT_ATOMS: atom_id res chain seq x y z
N MET A 1 27.88 10.76 11.93
CA MET A 1 26.83 10.31 10.98
C MET A 1 27.03 8.83 10.68
N LYS A 2 26.17 7.95 11.22
CA LYS A 2 26.24 6.49 10.98
C LYS A 2 25.85 6.23 9.52
N LYS A 3 26.81 5.79 8.69
CA LYS A 3 26.56 5.40 7.30
C LYS A 3 25.67 4.15 7.29
N PHE A 4 24.38 4.31 6.98
CA PHE A 4 23.52 3.17 6.67
C PHE A 4 24.08 2.51 5.41
N LYS A 5 24.63 1.30 5.54
CA LYS A 5 25.06 0.49 4.40
C LYS A 5 23.84 0.33 3.49
N ASN A 6 23.97 0.77 2.24
CA ASN A 6 23.00 0.53 1.17
C ASN A 6 22.81 -0.98 0.99
N ARG A 7 21.93 -1.59 1.79
CA ARG A 7 21.42 -2.93 1.54
C ARG A 7 20.57 -2.81 0.29
N LYS A 8 21.15 -3.17 -0.86
CA LYS A 8 20.37 -3.38 -2.08
C LYS A 8 19.28 -4.39 -1.72
N LEU A 9 18.03 -3.94 -1.76
CA LEU A 9 16.86 -4.80 -1.60
C LEU A 9 16.99 -6.00 -2.56
N SER A 10 16.59 -7.18 -2.11
CA SER A 10 16.59 -8.36 -2.98
C SER A 10 15.74 -8.09 -4.22
N LYS A 11 16.04 -8.75 -5.34
CA LYS A 11 15.23 -8.59 -6.57
C LYS A 11 13.74 -8.86 -6.33
N SER A 12 13.41 -9.80 -5.43
CA SER A 12 12.03 -10.08 -5.00
C SER A 12 11.40 -8.90 -4.24
N ALA A 13 12.12 -8.28 -3.32
CA ALA A 13 11.66 -7.07 -2.64
C ALA A 13 11.54 -5.88 -3.62
N LEU A 14 12.46 -5.75 -4.57
CA LEU A 14 12.34 -4.76 -5.65
C LEU A 14 11.16 -5.04 -6.58
N GLN A 15 10.77 -6.30 -6.78
CA GLN A 15 9.60 -6.69 -7.57
C GLN A 15 8.30 -6.36 -6.84
N GLN A 16 8.26 -6.54 -5.52
CA GLN A 16 7.17 -6.02 -4.66
C GLN A 16 7.05 -4.48 -4.76
N VAL A 17 8.18 -3.78 -4.90
CA VAL A 17 8.21 -2.31 -5.03
C VAL A 17 7.85 -1.84 -6.45
N LYS A 18 8.14 -2.62 -7.49
CA LYS A 18 7.91 -2.24 -8.91
C LYS A 18 6.61 -2.74 -9.52
N GLY A 19 5.89 -3.61 -8.84
CA GLY A 19 4.68 -4.22 -9.37
C GLY A 19 3.95 -4.91 -8.26
N GLY A 20 3.47 -4.12 -7.29
CA GLY A 20 2.51 -4.58 -6.31
C GLY A 20 1.27 -5.05 -7.05
N VAL A 21 1.25 -6.35 -7.41
CA VAL A 21 0.02 -7.08 -7.70
C VAL A 21 -0.94 -6.69 -6.58
N CYS A 22 -2.16 -6.28 -6.90
CA CYS A 22 -3.15 -5.94 -5.87
C CYS A 22 -3.32 -7.17 -4.98
N SER A 23 -2.57 -7.16 -3.88
CA SER A 23 -2.46 -8.30 -3.00
C SER A 23 -3.79 -8.32 -2.29
N SER A 24 -4.56 -9.39 -2.50
CA SER A 24 -5.79 -9.67 -1.75
C SER A 24 -5.48 -9.54 -0.25
N GLY A 25 -5.90 -8.43 0.34
CA GLY A 25 -5.39 -8.01 1.64
C GLY A 25 -5.84 -6.59 1.98
N CYS A 26 -5.68 -6.24 3.26
CA CYS A 26 -6.04 -4.92 3.77
C CYS A 26 -4.79 -4.17 4.21
N THR A 27 -4.76 -2.85 4.02
CA THR A 27 -3.68 -1.98 4.48
C THR A 27 -4.26 -0.74 5.16
N ASP A 28 -3.56 -0.23 6.17
CA ASP A 28 -3.79 1.08 6.77
C ASP A 28 -3.10 2.21 5.97
N PHE A 29 -2.22 1.84 5.03
CA PHE A 29 -1.43 2.76 4.24
C PHE A 29 -2.06 2.97 2.85
N TYR A 30 -3.09 3.82 2.82
CA TYR A 30 -3.87 4.11 1.63
C TYR A 30 -4.26 5.59 1.54
N ALA A 31 -4.57 6.04 0.32
CA ALA A 31 -5.16 7.33 0.03
C ALA A 31 -6.69 7.20 -0.01
N ARG A 32 -7.37 8.22 0.51
CA ARG A 32 -8.82 8.36 0.51
C ARG A 32 -9.20 9.83 0.43
N GLU A 33 -10.44 10.11 0.06
CA GLU A 33 -10.97 11.47 0.15
C GLU A 33 -11.09 11.92 1.62
N ARG A 34 -11.15 13.23 1.85
CA ARG A 34 -11.13 13.81 3.21
C ARG A 34 -12.28 13.29 4.09
N ASP A 35 -13.43 13.02 3.49
CA ASP A 35 -14.65 12.58 4.16
C ASP A 35 -14.96 11.08 3.94
N ALA A 36 -14.03 10.32 3.35
CA ALA A 36 -14.23 8.91 3.04
C ALA A 36 -14.27 8.05 4.31
N GLY A 37 -15.35 7.29 4.46
CA GLY A 37 -15.65 6.38 5.55
C GLY A 37 -15.73 4.92 5.12
N GLU A 38 -16.37 4.10 5.94
CA GLU A 38 -16.51 2.68 5.68
C GLU A 38 -17.41 2.42 4.45
N GLY A 39 -16.97 1.54 3.57
CA GLY A 39 -17.63 1.27 2.29
C GLY A 39 -17.22 2.20 1.14
N ASP A 40 -16.47 3.27 1.42
CA ASP A 40 -15.99 4.19 0.39
C ASP A 40 -14.73 3.67 -0.31
N PHE A 41 -14.48 4.22 -1.49
CA PHE A 41 -13.31 3.92 -2.29
C PHE A 41 -12.01 4.37 -1.59
N CYS A 42 -10.98 3.57 -1.75
CA CYS A 42 -9.63 3.90 -1.32
C CYS A 42 -8.60 3.36 -2.30
N GLU A 43 -7.39 3.89 -2.25
CA GLU A 43 -6.29 3.47 -3.11
C GLU A 43 -5.03 3.18 -2.31
N PHE A 44 -4.46 2.00 -2.46
CA PHE A 44 -3.27 1.56 -1.71
C PHE A 44 -2.10 2.49 -2.03
N ALA A 45 -1.52 3.16 -1.02
CA ALA A 45 -0.59 4.26 -1.26
C ALA A 45 0.76 3.81 -1.85
N PHE A 46 1.09 2.52 -1.76
CA PHE A 46 2.33 1.96 -2.29
C PHE A 46 2.19 1.39 -3.71
N SER A 47 0.98 1.06 -4.16
CA SER A 47 0.74 0.36 -5.44
C SER A 47 -0.28 1.03 -6.36
N GLY A 48 -1.09 1.97 -5.84
CA GLY A 48 -2.20 2.55 -6.59
C GLY A 48 -3.38 1.58 -6.77
N CYS A 49 -3.43 0.49 -5.99
CA CYS A 49 -4.49 -0.51 -6.14
C CYS A 49 -5.82 0.01 -5.58
N PRO A 50 -6.92 -0.08 -6.34
CA PRO A 50 -8.23 0.26 -5.85
C PRO A 50 -8.69 -0.74 -4.79
N GLY A 51 -9.38 -0.24 -3.78
CA GLY A 51 -9.99 -1.05 -2.73
C GLY A 51 -11.20 -0.34 -2.13
N THR A 52 -11.74 -0.93 -1.08
CA THR A 52 -12.83 -0.35 -0.28
C THR A 52 -12.40 -0.27 1.17
N ILE A 53 -12.80 0.81 1.87
CA ILE A 53 -12.52 0.96 3.29
C ILE A 53 -13.39 -0.02 4.08
N GLN A 54 -12.75 -0.90 4.84
CA GLN A 54 -13.39 -1.82 5.77
C GLN A 54 -12.64 -1.79 7.11
N ASN A 55 -13.35 -1.50 8.20
CA ASN A 55 -12.79 -1.33 9.54
C ASN A 55 -11.63 -0.30 9.59
N GLY A 56 -11.73 0.77 8.79
CA GLY A 56 -10.69 1.79 8.68
C GLY A 56 -9.44 1.38 7.88
N LEU A 57 -9.43 0.21 7.26
CA LEU A 57 -8.36 -0.27 6.36
C LEU A 57 -8.85 -0.26 4.91
N CYS A 58 -7.97 -0.06 3.95
CA CYS A 58 -8.28 -0.26 2.54
C CYS A 58 -8.04 -1.71 2.14
N CYS A 59 -9.09 -2.39 1.68
CA CYS A 59 -9.05 -3.79 1.28
C CYS A 59 -9.34 -3.94 -0.22
N ALA A 60 -8.48 -4.67 -0.92
CA ALA A 60 -8.62 -5.00 -2.35
C ALA A 60 -9.19 -6.40 -2.56
#